data_AF-A0A915MSQ5-F1
#
_entry.id   AF-A0A915MSQ5-F1
#
_cell.length_a   1.000
_cell.length_b   1.000
_cell.length_c   1.000
_cell.angle_alpha   90.00
_cell.angle_beta   90.00
_cell.angle_gamma   90.00
#
_symmetry.space_group_name_H-M   'P 1'
#
loop_
_entity.id
_entity.type
_entity.pdbx_description
1 polymer ?
#
loop_
_entity_poly.entity_id
_entity_poly.type
_entity_poly.pdbx_seq_one_letter_code
_entity_poly.pdbx_strand_id
1 'polypeptide(L)'
;MHNFTDGLAIGASFIAGTTVGIVTMVTVLVHEIPHEIGDFAILVQAGFSKKKAMLIQLYTAFGAIAGCAIAIWDVDAANIAEAVEQ
;
A
#
# COMPACT_ATOMS: atom_id res chain seq x y z
N MET A 1 5.31 8.20 1.29
CA MET A 1 5.26 7.76 -0.12
C MET A 1 5.49 6.26 -0.25
N HIS A 2 6.20 5.60 0.69
CA HIS A 2 6.46 4.15 0.67
C HIS A 2 5.16 3.31 0.71
N ASN A 3 4.27 3.56 1.67
CA ASN A 3 3.01 2.80 1.78
C ASN A 3 2.21 2.83 0.47
N PHE A 4 2.24 3.94 -0.29
CA PHE A 4 1.60 4.03 -1.60
C PHE A 4 2.20 3.08 -2.63
N THR A 5 3.53 3.07 -2.75
CA THR A 5 4.22 2.15 -3.67
C THR A 5 4.02 0.69 -3.27
N ASP A 6 3.92 0.39 -1.98
CA ASP A 6 3.68 -0.98 -1.52
C ASP A 6 2.25 -1.42 -1.81
N GLY A 7 1.28 -0.50 -1.64
CA GLY A 7 -0.08 -0.70 -2.09
C GLY A 7 -0.17 -0.98 -3.58
N LEU A 8 0.53 -0.19 -4.41
CA LEU A 8 0.59 -0.39 -5.85
C LEU A 8 1.16 -1.77 -6.22
N ALA A 9 2.25 -2.17 -5.55
CA ALA A 9 2.87 -3.49 -5.74
C ALA A 9 1.93 -4.64 -5.35
N ILE A 10 1.20 -4.50 -4.24
CA ILE A 10 0.19 -5.48 -3.82
C ILE A 10 -0.91 -5.59 -4.89
N GLY A 11 -1.50 -4.48 -5.33
CA GLY A 11 -2.56 -4.51 -6.35
C GLY A 11 -2.09 -5.12 -7.67
N ALA A 12 -0.90 -4.72 -8.15
CA ALA A 12 -0.30 -5.27 -9.37
C ALA A 12 0.00 -6.77 -9.25
N SER A 13 0.39 -7.24 -8.06
CA SER A 13 0.64 -8.67 -7.84
C SER A 13 -0.64 -9.52 -7.81
N PHE A 14 -1.77 -8.97 -7.35
CA PHE A 14 -3.07 -9.65 -7.42
C PHE A 14 -3.60 -9.74 -8.85
N ILE A 15 -3.27 -8.76 -9.69
CA ILE A 15 -3.51 -8.81 -11.14
C ILE A 15 -2.70 -9.95 -11.77
N ALA A 16 -1.42 -10.08 -11.41
CA ALA A 16 -0.55 -11.13 -11.92
C ALA A 16 -0.98 -12.54 -11.47
N GLY A 17 -1.69 -12.64 -10.35
CA GLY A 17 -2.34 -13.87 -9.89
C GLY A 17 -2.44 -13.95 -8.37
N THR A 18 -3.48 -14.62 -7.87
CA THR A 18 -3.81 -14.67 -6.43
C THR A 18 -2.65 -15.16 -5.55
N THR A 19 -1.91 -16.19 -5.98
CA THR A 19 -0.75 -16.70 -5.23
C THR A 19 0.35 -15.65 -5.10
N VAL A 20 0.65 -14.93 -6.20
CA VAL A 20 1.65 -13.86 -6.21
C VAL A 20 1.18 -12.68 -5.36
N GLY A 21 -0.11 -12.36 -5.44
CA GLY A 21 -0.80 -11.38 -4.58
C GLY A 21 -0.60 -11.63 -3.10
N ILE A 22 -0.91 -12.84 -2.65
CA ILE A 22 -0.79 -13.23 -1.23
C ILE A 22 0.67 -13.19 -0.77
N VAL A 23 1.61 -13.71 -1.57
CA VAL A 23 3.04 -13.68 -1.22
C VAL A 23 3.56 -12.25 -1.11
N THR A 24 3.20 -11.38 -2.05
CA THR A 24 3.59 -9.96 -2.03
C THR A 24 3.00 -9.24 -0.83
N MET A 25 1.71 -9.45 -0.53
CA MET A 25 1.06 -8.88 0.64
C MET A 25 1.77 -9.25 1.94
N VAL A 26 2.10 -10.54 2.12
CA VAL A 26 2.82 -11.00 3.32
C VAL A 26 4.22 -10.40 3.37
N THR A 27 4.93 -10.36 2.24
CA THR A 27 6.27 -9.78 2.16
C THR A 27 6.28 -8.31 2.55
N VAL A 28 5.30 -7.54 2.04
CA VAL A 28 5.13 -6.13 2.39
C VAL A 28 4.82 -5.96 3.87
N LEU A 29 3.85 -6.71 4.40
CA LEU A 29 3.51 -6.66 5.82
C LEU A 29 4.72 -6.92 6.73
N VAL A 30 5.59 -7.86 6.35
CA VAL A 30 6.78 -8.21 7.13
C VAL A 30 7.79 -7.07 7.19
N HIS A 31 7.99 -6.30 6.12
CA HIS A 31 8.92 -5.17 6.14
C HIS A 31 8.29 -3.84 6.59
N GLU A 32 6.96 -3.71 6.52
CA GLU A 32 6.24 -2.52 6.96
C GLU A 32 6.16 -2.43 8.50
N ILE A 33 6.02 -3.56 9.21
CA ILE A 33 5.97 -3.55 10.68
C ILE A 33 7.24 -2.90 11.29
N PRO A 34 8.46 -3.31 10.91
CA PRO A 34 9.68 -2.63 11.35
C PRO A 34 9.75 -1.17 10.92
N HIS A 35 9.31 -0.86 9.69
CA HIS A 35 9.36 0.50 9.15
C HIS A 35 8.48 1.46 9.95
N GLU A 36 7.22 1.09 10.19
CA GLU A 36 6.28 1.93 10.95
C GLU A 36 6.68 2.07 12.43
N ILE A 37 7.28 1.04 13.03
CA ILE A 37 7.84 1.13 14.39
C ILE A 37 9.01 2.13 14.41
N GLY A 38 9.87 2.11 13.39
CA GLY A 38 10.96 3.06 13.22
C GLY A 38 10.47 4.50 13.07
N ASP A 39 9.52 4.72 12.17
CA ASP A 39 8.90 6.04 11.94
C ASP A 39 8.23 6.57 13.20
N PHE A 40 7.50 5.71 13.91
CA PHE A 40 6.88 6.07 15.18
C PHE A 40 7.93 6.48 16.22
N ALA A 41 9.04 5.73 16.34
CA ALA A 41 10.13 6.07 17.25
C ALA A 41 10.78 7.41 16.90
N ILE A 42 11.01 7.69 15.61
CA ILE A 42 11.55 8.96 15.12
C ILE A 42 10.60 10.11 15.45
N LEU A 43 9.29 9.96 15.20
CA LEU A 43 8.29 11.00 15.48
C LEU A 43 8.20 11.32 16.98
N VAL A 44 8.20 10.29 17.83
CA VAL A 44 8.21 10.47 19.28
C VAL A 44 9.50 11.17 19.73
N GLN A 45 10.65 10.79 19.19
CA GLN A 45 11.93 11.44 19.49
C GLN A 45 11.99 12.90 19.00
N ALA A 46 11.31 13.21 17.89
CA ALA A 46 11.13 14.57 17.38
C ALA A 46 10.16 15.44 18.20
N GLY A 47 9.66 14.93 19.34
CA GLY A 47 8.80 15.67 20.27
C GLY A 47 7.30 15.59 19.97
N PHE A 48 6.88 14.71 19.05
CA PHE A 48 5.45 14.49 18.79
C PHE A 48 4.85 13.66 19.93
N SER A 49 3.61 13.98 20.30
CA SER A 49 2.86 13.12 21.22
C SER A 49 2.56 11.77 20.55
N LYS A 50 2.51 10.69 21.34
CA LYS A 50 2.23 9.32 20.84
C LYS A 50 0.97 9.27 19.94
N LYS A 51 -0.09 9.99 20.33
CA LYS A 51 -1.33 10.08 19.54
C LYS A 51 -1.11 10.73 18.17
N LYS A 52 -0.31 11.80 18.10
CA LYS A 52 0.00 12.50 16.85
C LYS A 52 0.88 11.63 15.95
N ALA A 53 1.87 10.94 16.52
CA ALA A 53 2.70 10.00 15.78
C ALA A 53 1.88 8.85 15.16
N MET A 54 0.94 8.26 15.93
CA MET A 54 0.03 7.24 15.41
C MET A 54 -0.89 7.77 14.29
N LEU A 55 -1.43 8.98 14.45
CA LEU A 55 -2.27 9.60 13.42
C LEU A 55 -1.52 9.80 12.11
N ILE A 56 -0.26 10.24 12.18
CA ILE A 56 0.58 10.42 10.98
C ILE A 56 0.80 9.09 10.25
N GLN A 57 1.08 7.99 10.97
CA GLN A 57 1.19 6.67 10.33
C GLN A 57 -0.15 6.15 9.79
N LEU A 58 -1.27 6.47 10.45
CA LEU A 58 -2.59 6.12 9.90
C LEU A 58 -2.87 6.89 8.59
N TYR A 59 -2.44 8.16 8.50
CA TYR A 59 -2.55 8.94 7.27
C TYR A 59 -1.74 8.34 6.12
N THR A 60 -0.54 7.81 6.38
CA THR A 60 0.28 7.15 5.35
C THR A 60 -0.30 5.81 4.93
N ALA A 61 -0.97 5.07 5.82
CA ALA A 61 -1.66 3.82 5.49
C ALA A 61 -2.79 3.99 4.45
N PHE A 62 -3.48 5.14 4.41
CA PHE A 62 -4.41 5.45 3.31
C PHE A 62 -3.72 5.49 1.95
N GLY A 63 -2.42 5.83 1.92
CA GLY A 63 -1.60 5.75 0.71
C GLY A 63 -1.54 4.33 0.15
N ALA A 64 -1.39 3.31 1.00
CA ALA A 64 -1.38 1.91 0.56
C ALA A 64 -2.72 1.47 -0.05
N ILE A 65 -3.82 1.87 0.59
CA ILE A 65 -5.16 1.58 0.06
C ILE A 65 -5.35 2.24 -1.31
N ALA A 66 -4.96 3.51 -1.45
CA ALA A 66 -5.05 4.24 -2.71
C ALA A 66 -4.18 3.62 -3.81
N GLY A 67 -2.93 3.24 -3.50
CA GLY A 67 -2.03 2.59 -4.45
C GLY A 67 -2.59 1.25 -4.93
N CYS A 68 -3.12 0.43 -4.03
CA CYS A 68 -3.74 -0.86 -4.38
C CYS A 68 -4.98 -0.68 -5.25
N ALA A 69 -5.86 0.27 -4.90
CA ALA A 69 -7.05 0.56 -5.68
C ALA A 69 -6.72 1.07 -7.09
N ILE A 70 -5.73 1.96 -7.22
CA ILE A 70 -5.27 2.46 -8.52
C ILE A 70 -4.72 1.33 -9.39
N ALA A 71 -3.90 0.45 -8.82
CA ALA A 71 -3.36 -0.69 -9.57
C ALA A 71 -4.48 -1.58 -10.12
N ILE A 72 -5.48 -1.91 -9.30
CA ILE A 72 -6.62 -2.74 -9.74
C ILE A 72 -7.48 -2.03 -10.79
N TRP A 73 -7.71 -0.73 -10.60
CA TRP A 73 -8.53 0.07 -11.52
C TRP A 73 -7.92 0.16 -12.93
N ASP A 74 -6.59 0.17 -13.04
CA ASP A 74 -5.89 0.17 -14.33
C ASP A 74 -6.26 -1.07 -15.18
N VAL A 75 -6.42 -2.23 -14.54
CA VAL A 75 -6.84 -3.47 -15.22
C VAL A 75 -8.30 -3.46 -15.59
N ASP A 76 -9.18 -2.98 -14.71
CA ASP A 76 -10.59 -2.84 -15.07
C ASP A 76 -10.78 -1.89 -16.26
N ALA A 77 -10.01 -0.80 -16.32
CA ALA A 77 -10.03 0.11 -17.46
C ALA A 77 -9.55 -0.55 -18.76
N ALA A 78 -8.48 -1.36 -18.69
CA ALA A 78 -7.99 -2.12 -19.84
C ALA A 78 -9.01 -3.15 -20.36
N ASN A 79 -9.65 -3.89 -19.45
CA ASN A 79 -10.67 -4.88 -19.79
C ASN A 79 -11.90 -4.24 -20.47
N ILE A 80 -12.32 -3.05 -20.01
CA ILE A 80 -13.42 -2.30 -20.64
C ILE A 80 -13.03 -1.82 -22.04
N ALA A 81 -11.79 -1.35 -22.23
CA ALA A 81 -11.31 -0.91 -23.54
C ALA A 81 -11.31 -2.04 -24.56
N GLU A 82 -10.82 -3.23 -24.20
CA GLU A 82 -10.84 -4.42 -25.05
C GLU A 82 -12.28 -4.86 -25.41
N ALA A 83 -13.23 -4.73 -24.49
CA ALA A 83 -14.63 -5.10 -24.73
C ALA A 83 -15.39 -4.13 -25.66
N VAL A 84 -14.90 -2.88 -25.81
CA VAL A 84 -15.48 -1.87 -26.72
C VAL A 84 -14.90 -1.99 -28.13
N GLU A 85 -13.71 -2.55 -28.29
CA GLU A 85 -13.07 -2.79 -29.59
C GLU A 85 -13.50 -4.09 -30.29
N GLN A 86 -14.25 -4.98 -29.61
CA GLN A 86 -14.82 -6.23 -30.15
C GLN A 86 -16.24 -6.06 -30.69
#